data_AF-A0A2B7ZAD3-F1
#
_entry.id   AF-A0A2B7ZAD3-F1
#
_cell.length_a   1.000
_cell.length_b   1.000
_cell.length_c   1.000
_cell.angle_alpha   90.00
_cell.angle_beta   90.00
_cell.angle_gamma   90.00
#
_symmetry.space_group_name_H-M   'P 1'
#
loop_
_entity.id
_entity.type
_entity.pdbx_description
1 polymer ?
#
loop_
_entity_poly.entity_id
_entity_poly.type
_entity_poly.pdbx_seq_one_letter_code
_entity_poly.pdbx_strand_id
1 'polypeptide(L)' 'MAGISGMIYKQALPLPAYLHPSLFRRNTAFLTSMFVGAFAFEMAFDSVSDRIFDSLNRGRQWKDIRHQYIQKAEEEE' A
#
# COMPACT_ATOMS: atom_id res chain seq x y z
N MET A 1 -8.93 -44.77 38.43
CA MET A 1 -9.51 -43.40 38.33
C MET A 1 -8.40 -42.38 38.59
N ALA A 2 -7.45 -42.24 37.68
CA ALA A 2 -6.37 -41.26 37.77
C ALA A 2 -6.18 -40.59 36.41
N GLY A 3 -6.61 -39.33 36.32
CA GLY A 3 -5.78 -38.32 35.66
C GLY A 3 -5.82 -38.20 34.13
N ILE A 4 -6.99 -38.25 33.49
CA ILE A 4 -7.15 -37.70 32.12
C ILE A 4 -6.97 -36.16 32.12
N SER A 5 -6.96 -35.53 33.31
CA SER A 5 -6.84 -34.10 33.57
C SER A 5 -5.52 -33.43 33.11
N GLY A 6 -4.45 -34.20 32.86
CA GLY A 6 -3.13 -33.64 32.52
C GLY A 6 -2.89 -33.35 31.03
N MET A 7 -3.72 -33.89 30.12
CA MET A 7 -3.41 -33.90 28.68
C MET A 7 -3.98 -32.69 27.92
N ILE A 8 -4.81 -31.85 28.56
CA ILE A 8 -5.53 -30.75 27.87
C ILE A 8 -4.76 -29.41 27.90
N TYR A 9 -3.73 -29.23 28.73
CA TYR A 9 -3.09 -27.91 28.92
C TYR A 9 -1.78 -27.64 28.15
N LYS A 10 -1.38 -28.48 27.19
CA LYS A 10 -0.11 -28.30 26.45
C LYS A 10 -0.28 -28.15 24.93
N GLN A 11 -1.31 -27.44 24.49
CA GLN A 11 -1.42 -26.98 23.10
C GLN A 11 -1.32 -25.45 23.03
N ALA A 12 -0.19 -24.89 23.45
CA ALA A 12 0.16 -23.53 23.03
C ALA A 12 0.47 -23.61 21.54
N LEU A 13 -0.43 -23.10 20.70
CA LEU A 13 -0.21 -23.03 19.25
C LEU A 13 1.14 -22.33 19.03
N PRO A 14 2.19 -22.99 18.51
CA PRO A 14 3.40 -22.27 18.18
C PRO A 14 3.00 -21.28 17.09
N LEU A 15 3.07 -19.98 17.39
CA LEU A 15 2.94 -18.97 16.35
C LEU A 15 3.89 -19.40 15.24
N PRO A 16 3.43 -19.45 13.99
CA PRO A 16 4.21 -20.04 12.93
C PRO A 16 5.60 -19.42 12.87
N ALA A 17 6.62 -20.27 12.89
CA ALA A 17 8.03 -19.91 13.02
C ALA A 17 8.59 -19.06 11.85
N TYR A 18 7.76 -18.69 10.86
CA TYR A 18 8.12 -17.82 9.75
C TYR A 18 8.02 -16.31 10.07
N LEU A 19 7.35 -15.92 11.16
CA LEU A 19 7.44 -14.55 11.68
C LEU A 19 8.70 -14.42 12.53
N HIS A 20 9.85 -14.35 11.87
CA HIS A 20 11.13 -14.15 12.56
C HIS A 20 11.13 -12.80 13.31
N PRO A 21 11.36 -12.78 14.64
CA PRO A 21 11.46 -11.54 15.41
C PRO A 21 12.73 -10.73 15.10
N SER A 22 13.50 -11.09 14.07
CA SER A 22 14.76 -10.42 13.71
C SER A 22 14.55 -9.07 13.02
N LEU A 23 13.48 -8.90 12.22
CA LEU A 23 13.20 -7.63 11.52
C LEU A 23 12.73 -6.53 12.48
N PHE A 24 12.11 -6.89 13.61
CA PHE A 24 11.53 -5.95 14.57
C PHE A 24 12.30 -5.84 15.89
N ARG A 25 13.38 -6.60 16.09
CA ARG A 25 14.14 -6.58 17.36
C ARG A 25 14.99 -5.33 17.56
N ARG A 26 15.35 -4.64 16.48
CA ARG A 26 16.15 -3.41 16.50
C ARG A 26 15.26 -2.25 16.07
N ASN A 27 14.93 -1.37 17.02
CA ASN A 27 14.08 -0.21 16.79
C ASN A 27 14.55 0.64 15.59
N THR A 28 15.88 0.74 15.39
CA THR A 28 16.47 1.43 14.25
C THR A 28 16.19 0.75 12.91
N ALA A 29 16.33 -0.58 12.82
CA ALA A 29 16.02 -1.33 11.60
C ALA A 29 14.53 -1.23 11.25
N PHE A 30 13.66 -1.27 12.27
CA PHE A 30 12.23 -1.06 12.10
C PHE A 30 11.92 0.33 11.53
N LEU A 31 12.42 1.40 12.15
CA LEU A 31 12.21 2.77 11.66
C LEU A 31 12.74 2.96 10.23
N THR A 32 13.96 2.49 9.94
CA THR A 32 14.52 2.59 8.59
C THR A 32 13.67 1.84 7.57
N SER A 33 13.18 0.64 7.90
CA SER A 33 12.29 -0.12 7.02
C SER A 33 10.96 0.59 6.78
N MET A 34 10.41 1.26 7.79
CA MET A 34 9.18 2.06 7.64
C MET A 34 9.40 3.25 6.73
N PHE A 35 10.50 3.99 6.88
CA PHE A 35 10.79 5.12 6.00
C PHE A 35 11.00 4.68 4.55
N VAL A 36 11.84 3.67 4.32
CA VAL A 36 12.06 3.15 2.96
C VAL A 36 10.76 2.61 2.36
N GLY A 37 9.98 1.86 3.15
CA GLY A 37 8.68 1.35 2.74
C GLY A 37 7.69 2.46 2.41
N ALA A 38 7.64 3.54 3.20
CA ALA A 38 6.77 4.68 2.97
C ALA A 38 7.10 5.39 1.66
N PHE A 39 8.37 5.69 1.39
CA PHE A 39 8.77 6.34 0.14
C PHE A 39 8.51 5.45 -1.09
N ALA A 40 8.83 4.16 -0.99
CA ALA A 40 8.55 3.22 -2.08
C ALA A 40 7.04 3.07 -2.32
N PHE A 41 6.24 3.04 -1.24
CA PHE A 41 4.79 2.98 -1.32
C PHE A 41 4.21 4.26 -1.92
N GLU A 42 4.64 5.44 -1.49
CA GLU A 42 4.21 6.74 -2.03
C GLU A 42 4.37 6.80 -3.54
N MET A 43 5.58 6.53 -4.07
CA MET A 43 5.83 6.55 -5.51
C MET A 43 4.94 5.57 -6.28
N ALA A 44 4.75 4.36 -5.74
CA ALA A 44 3.92 3.36 -6.38
C ALA A 44 2.43 3.74 -6.32
N PHE A 45 1.97 4.20 -5.16
CA PHE A 45 0.58 4.54 -4.90
C PHE A 45 0.13 5.73 -5.74
N ASP A 46 0.92 6.80 -5.82
CA ASP A 46 0.61 7.97 -6.64
C ASP A 46 0.49 7.57 -8.11
N SER A 47 1.49 6.86 -8.63
CA SER A 47 1.52 6.46 -10.03
C SER A 47 0.38 5.51 -10.41
N VAL A 48 -0.01 4.60 -9.51
CA VAL A 48 -1.12 3.67 -9.76
C VAL A 48 -2.46 4.38 -9.63
N SER A 49 -2.63 5.20 -8.58
CA SER A 49 -3.88 5.91 -8.33
C SER A 49 -4.20 6.91 -9.44
N ASP A 50 -3.21 7.64 -9.93
CA ASP A 50 -3.36 8.53 -11.09
C ASP A 50 -3.81 7.76 -12.32
N ARG A 51 -3.21 6.60 -12.63
CA ARG A 51 -3.61 5.78 -13.78
C ARG A 51 -5.04 5.26 -13.66
N ILE A 52 -5.44 4.84 -12.45
CA ILE A 52 -6.81 4.39 -12.19
C ILE A 52 -7.78 5.55 -12.40
N PHE A 53 -7.51 6.69 -11.76
CA PHE A 53 -8.33 7.89 -11.89
C PHE A 53 -8.44 8.33 -13.35
N ASP A 54 -7.33 8.27 -14.08
CA ASP A 54 -7.26 8.64 -15.49
C ASP A 54 -8.12 7.77 -16.36
N SER A 55 -7.99 6.44 -16.20
CA SER A 55 -8.76 5.47 -16.95
C SER A 55 -10.27 5.63 -16.72
N LEU A 56 -10.67 5.93 -15.47
CA LEU A 56 -12.07 6.12 -15.09
C LEU A 56 -12.65 7.45 -15.58
N ASN A 57 -11.83 8.49 -15.72
CA ASN A 57 -12.29 9.84 -16.10
C ASN A 57 -11.87 10.27 -17.51
N ARG A 58 -11.47 9.33 -18.38
CA ARG A 58 -11.09 9.61 -19.76
C ARG A 58 -12.13 10.48 -20.48
N GLY A 59 -11.65 11.51 -21.15
CA GLY A 59 -12.48 12.45 -21.92
C GLY A 59 -13.20 13.51 -21.07
N ARG A 60 -13.06 13.46 -19.74
CA ARG A 60 -13.61 14.48 -18.82
C ARG A 60 -12.55 15.31 -18.14
N GLN A 61 -11.29 14.88 -18.19
CA GLN A 61 -10.21 15.59 -17.55
C GLN A 61 -9.78 16.79 -18.38
N TRP A 62 -9.33 17.85 -17.69
CA TRP A 62 -8.82 19.04 -18.36
C TRP A 62 -7.72 18.70 -19.37
N LYS A 63 -6.78 17.81 -19.01
CA LYS A 63 -5.71 17.38 -19.94
C LYS A 63 -6.24 16.74 -21.22
N ASP A 64 -7.43 16.14 -21.20
CA ASP A 64 -8.05 15.53 -22.38
C ASP A 64 -8.77 16.59 -23.23
N ILE A 65 -9.43 17.58 -22.61
CA ILE A 65 -10.31 18.54 -23.32
C ILE A 65 -9.69 19.92 -23.56
N ARG A 66 -8.56 20.25 -22.93
CA ARG A 66 -7.91 21.57 -22.96
C ARG A 66 -7.68 22.09 -24.37
N HIS A 67 -7.31 21.21 -25.30
CA HIS A 67 -7.01 21.57 -26.69
C HIS A 67 -8.19 22.26 -27.38
N GLN A 68 -9.42 21.87 -27.05
CA GLN A 68 -10.65 22.44 -27.64
C GLN A 68 -10.87 23.89 -27.22
N TYR A 69 -10.45 24.25 -26.01
CA TYR A 69 -10.69 25.60 -25.46
C TYR A 69 -9.59 26.59 -25.84
N ILE A 70 -8.35 26.12 -26.01
CA ILE A 70 -7.24 26.99 -26.44
C ILE A 70 -7.39 27.34 -27.92
N GLN A 71 -7.71 26.36 -28.78
CA GLN A 71 -7.96 26.63 -30.19
C GLN A 71 -9.12 27.59 -30.39
N LYS A 72 -10.22 27.38 -29.65
CA LYS A 72 -11.37 28.30 -29.70
C LYS A 72 -11.02 29.72 -29.25
N ALA A 73 -10.13 29.87 -28.25
CA ALA A 73 -9.67 31.18 -27.82
C ALA A 73 -8.78 31.88 -28.87
N GLU A 74 -7.95 31.13 -29.60
CA GLU A 74 -7.13 31.66 -30.70
C GLU A 74 -7.96 32.02 -31.95
N GLU A 75 -9.06 31.31 -32.22
CA GLU A 75 -9.97 31.61 -33.34
C GLU A 75 -10.89 32.82 -33.06
N GLU A 76 -11.12 33.17 -31.80
CA GLU A 76 -11.95 34.30 -31.37
C GLU A 76 -11.15 35.62 -31.23
N GLU A 77 -9.82 35.59 -31.38
CA GLU A 77 -8.89 36.74 -31.37
C GLU A 77 -8.53 37.23 -32.79
#